data_AF-A0A067R9U4-F1
#
_entry.id   AF-A0A067R9U4-F1
#
_cell.length_a   1.000
_cell.length_b   1.000
_cell.length_c   1.000
_cell.angle_alpha   90.00
_cell.angle_beta   90.00
_cell.angle_gamma   90.00
#
_symmetry.space_group_name_H-M   'P 1'
#
loop_
_entity.id
_entity.type
_entity.pdbx_description
1 polymer ?
#
loop_
_entity_poly.entity_id
_entity_poly.type
_entity_poly.pdbx_seq_one_letter_code
_entity_poly.pdbx_strand_id
1 'polypeptide(L)'
;MGAEGGGGGIITTDVVTLMEKAKFYTSLCLGTTAIVSVFAFLFLIPFVVDPAISTIMSDYNPYAVTCISVSHTYEEGLRNCSWSSCREGCTTAALRCHKILVNYTRVPFSEWGNRSTDNVAWDVGDTKFYVNTEGCGYPPRVNCSEFAKEFGYKNLMKPFPCYYSRTYPEMVVARYSWEENLRHLILSLVVPNVLFGVSIGVLSYWYCPSCSRACNRKSYADKYPPKEDEHEDEDDYYEEEEY
;
A
#
# COMPACT_ATOMS: atom_id res chain seq x y z
N MET A 1 -48.13 -34.87 -46.15
CA MET A 1 -47.26 -35.82 -45.42
C MET A 1 -45.92 -35.81 -46.12
N GLY A 2 -44.79 -35.41 -45.57
CA GLY A 2 -44.47 -34.79 -44.29
C GLY A 2 -43.23 -33.93 -44.52
N ALA A 3 -43.12 -32.86 -43.75
CA ALA A 3 -41.92 -32.06 -43.62
C ALA A 3 -41.45 -32.23 -42.20
N GLU A 4 -40.25 -32.79 -41.98
CA GLU A 4 -39.53 -32.66 -40.72
C GLU A 4 -38.10 -33.21 -40.88
N GLY A 5 -37.12 -32.48 -40.35
CA GLY A 5 -35.75 -32.99 -40.14
C GLY A 5 -34.64 -32.12 -40.72
N GLY A 6 -34.40 -30.93 -40.14
CA GLY A 6 -33.27 -30.10 -40.54
C GLY A 6 -33.07 -28.85 -39.68
N GLY A 7 -32.86 -29.02 -38.37
CA GLY A 7 -32.65 -27.86 -37.47
C GLY A 7 -31.71 -28.09 -36.28
N GLY A 8 -31.37 -29.34 -35.94
CA GLY A 8 -30.61 -29.65 -34.71
C GLY A 8 -29.09 -29.47 -34.80
N GLY A 9 -28.48 -29.65 -35.97
CA GLY A 9 -27.01 -29.69 -36.10
C GLY A 9 -26.31 -28.33 -36.11
N ILE A 10 -26.97 -27.30 -36.64
CA ILE A 10 -26.40 -25.95 -36.82
C ILE A 10 -26.30 -25.21 -35.47
N ILE A 11 -27.31 -25.37 -34.61
CA ILE A 11 -27.36 -24.72 -33.29
C ILE A 11 -26.22 -25.23 -32.40
N THR A 12 -25.93 -26.53 -32.41
CA THR A 12 -24.83 -27.09 -31.60
C THR A 12 -23.45 -26.64 -32.04
N THR A 13 -23.20 -26.50 -33.35
CA THR A 13 -21.90 -26.03 -33.87
C THR A 13 -21.67 -24.54 -33.62
N ASP A 14 -22.72 -23.72 -33.70
CA ASP A 14 -22.64 -22.30 -33.41
C ASP A 14 -22.39 -22.04 -31.91
N VAL A 15 -23.01 -22.83 -31.02
CA VAL A 15 -22.82 -22.71 -29.57
C VAL A 15 -21.41 -23.14 -29.15
N VAL A 16 -20.86 -24.19 -29.76
CA VAL A 16 -19.47 -24.64 -29.50
C VAL A 16 -18.45 -23.60 -29.94
N THR A 17 -18.61 -23.04 -31.15
CA THR A 17 -17.70 -22.00 -31.68
C THR A 17 -17.80 -20.67 -30.92
N LEU A 18 -18.98 -20.30 -30.42
CA LEU A 18 -19.15 -19.15 -29.52
C LEU A 18 -18.45 -19.37 -28.17
N MET A 19 -18.52 -20.57 -27.60
CA MET A 19 -17.86 -20.90 -26.34
C MET A 19 -16.34 -20.87 -26.46
N GLU A 20 -15.77 -21.35 -27.57
CA GLU A 20 -14.33 -21.30 -27.84
C GLU A 20 -13.83 -19.87 -28.02
N LYS A 21 -14.56 -19.05 -28.79
CA LYS A 21 -14.26 -17.62 -28.94
C LYS A 21 -14.34 -16.90 -27.59
N ALA A 22 -15.39 -17.15 -26.81
CA ALA A 22 -15.54 -16.57 -25.47
C ALA A 22 -14.38 -16.96 -24.55
N LYS A 23 -14.01 -18.25 -24.49
CA LYS A 23 -12.85 -18.73 -23.72
C LYS A 23 -11.56 -18.05 -24.13
N PHE A 24 -11.31 -17.92 -25.44
CA PHE A 24 -10.11 -17.27 -25.97
C PHE A 24 -10.04 -15.78 -25.60
N TYR A 25 -11.11 -15.02 -25.85
CA TYR A 25 -11.14 -13.59 -25.54
C TYR A 25 -11.10 -13.32 -24.03
N THR A 26 -11.81 -14.11 -23.22
CA THR A 26 -11.75 -14.00 -21.76
C THR A 26 -10.36 -14.37 -21.23
N SER A 27 -9.72 -15.40 -21.77
CA SER A 27 -8.34 -15.76 -21.40
C SER A 27 -7.35 -14.64 -21.72
N LEU A 28 -7.47 -14.04 -22.90
CA LEU A 28 -6.61 -12.93 -23.30
C LEU A 28 -6.81 -11.70 -22.39
N CYS A 29 -8.07 -11.40 -22.04
CA CYS A 29 -8.40 -10.30 -21.14
C CYS A 29 -7.89 -10.53 -19.71
N LEU A 30 -8.07 -11.74 -19.15
CA LEU A 30 -7.56 -12.09 -17.83
C LEU A 30 -6.04 -12.12 -17.79
N GLY A 31 -5.39 -12.61 -18.85
CA GLY A 31 -3.93 -12.61 -18.95
C GLY A 31 -3.34 -11.20 -18.99
N THR A 32 -3.90 -10.31 -19.81
CA THR A 32 -3.47 -8.90 -19.85
C THR A 32 -3.77 -8.18 -18.54
N THR A 33 -4.91 -8.43 -17.90
CA THR A 33 -5.25 -7.89 -16.58
C THR A 33 -4.26 -8.34 -15.51
N ALA A 34 -3.86 -9.62 -15.51
CA ALA A 34 -2.87 -10.14 -14.58
C ALA A 34 -1.52 -9.42 -14.74
N ILE A 35 -1.04 -9.26 -15.98
CA ILE A 35 0.22 -8.54 -16.26
C ILE A 35 0.14 -7.09 -15.77
N VAL A 36 -0.94 -6.38 -16.13
CA VAL A 36 -1.15 -4.98 -15.71
C VAL A 36 -1.23 -4.87 -14.19
N SER A 37 -1.89 -5.82 -13.51
CA SER A 37 -2.01 -5.81 -12.04
C SER A 37 -0.66 -5.97 -11.33
N VAL A 38 0.25 -6.79 -11.87
CA VAL A 38 1.60 -6.95 -11.31
C VAL A 38 2.40 -5.68 -11.49
N PHE A 39 2.41 -5.10 -12.70
CA PHE A 39 3.12 -3.84 -12.93
C PHE A 39 2.55 -2.71 -12.07
N ALA A 40 1.23 -2.59 -12.00
CA ALA A 40 0.57 -1.60 -11.14
C ALA A 40 0.98 -1.77 -9.67
N PHE A 41 1.02 -3.00 -9.16
CA PHE A 41 1.46 -3.28 -7.79
C PHE A 41 2.92 -2.85 -7.56
N LEU A 42 3.83 -3.19 -8.49
CA LEU A 42 5.25 -2.81 -8.38
C LEU A 42 5.45 -1.29 -8.35
N PHE A 43 4.65 -0.53 -9.09
CA PHE A 43 4.70 0.93 -9.03
C PHE A 43 4.04 1.50 -7.77
N LEU A 44 2.97 0.87 -7.26
CA LEU A 44 2.30 1.35 -6.04
C LEU A 44 3.17 1.22 -4.78
N ILE A 45 4.13 0.29 -4.76
CA ILE A 45 5.03 0.10 -3.61
C ILE A 45 5.80 1.39 -3.26
N PRO A 46 6.67 1.93 -4.14
CA PRO A 46 7.46 3.11 -3.80
C PRO A 46 6.63 4.39 -3.63
N PHE A 47 5.45 4.47 -4.25
CA PHE A 47 4.62 5.68 -4.21
C PHE A 47 3.62 5.71 -3.06
N VAL A 48 3.13 4.56 -2.60
CA VAL A 48 2.04 4.49 -1.62
C VAL A 48 2.45 3.67 -0.40
N VAL A 49 3.09 2.52 -0.60
CA VAL A 49 3.41 1.60 0.50
C VAL A 49 4.53 2.15 1.36
N ASP A 50 5.66 2.53 0.74
CA ASP A 50 6.83 3.05 1.45
C ASP A 50 6.51 4.28 2.33
N PRO A 51 5.88 5.36 1.82
CA PRO A 51 5.53 6.52 2.66
C PRO A 51 4.51 6.17 3.76
N ALA A 52 3.53 5.30 3.48
CA ALA A 52 2.55 4.91 4.47
C ALA A 52 3.15 4.06 5.61
N ILE A 53 4.07 3.12 5.30
CA ILE A 53 4.77 2.34 6.32
C ILE A 53 5.66 3.24 7.18
N SER A 54 6.38 4.18 6.57
CA SER A 54 7.22 5.15 7.29
C SER A 54 6.40 5.98 8.29
N THR A 55 5.26 6.49 7.82
CA THR A 55 4.29 7.23 8.66
C THR A 55 3.77 6.38 9.81
N ILE A 56 3.54 5.08 9.58
CA ILE A 56 3.08 4.14 10.61
C ILE A 56 4.15 3.86 11.67
N MET A 57 5.39 3.62 11.23
CA MET A 57 6.53 3.29 12.10
C MET A 57 6.96 4.47 12.98
N SER A 58 6.60 5.69 12.58
CA SER A 58 6.87 6.90 13.34
C SER A 58 6.07 7.01 14.66
N ASP A 59 5.13 6.10 14.97
CA ASP A 59 4.39 6.01 16.25
C ASP A 59 3.96 7.38 16.81
N TYR A 60 3.09 8.08 16.07
CA TYR A 60 2.51 9.33 16.53
C TYR A 60 1.41 9.07 17.56
N ASN A 61 1.34 9.91 18.58
CA ASN A 61 0.20 9.88 19.51
C ASN A 61 -1.08 10.27 18.75
N PRO A 62 -2.17 9.49 18.81
CA PRO A 62 -3.43 9.83 18.12
C PRO A 62 -4.13 11.06 18.70
N TYR A 63 -3.79 11.48 19.92
CA TYR A 63 -4.39 12.66 20.56
C TYR A 63 -3.50 13.89 20.36
N ALA A 64 -4.11 14.98 19.87
CA ALA A 64 -3.41 16.24 19.67
C ALA A 64 -3.00 16.86 21.02
N VAL A 65 -1.71 17.18 21.12
CA VAL A 65 -1.12 17.86 22.26
C VAL A 65 -0.92 19.34 21.98
N THR A 66 -0.46 20.09 22.98
CA THR A 66 -0.27 21.54 22.84
C THR A 66 1.16 21.88 22.42
N CYS A 67 1.30 22.58 21.29
CA CYS A 67 2.54 23.18 20.80
C CYS A 67 2.45 24.72 20.81
N ILE A 68 3.60 25.38 20.93
CA ILE A 68 3.79 26.80 20.62
C ILE A 68 4.94 26.98 19.63
N SER A 69 4.84 27.96 18.73
CA SER A 69 5.94 28.31 17.85
C SER A 69 6.90 29.28 18.53
N VAL A 70 8.15 28.86 18.68
CA VAL A 70 9.20 29.65 19.34
C VAL A 70 9.99 30.49 18.36
N SER A 71 10.22 29.98 17.14
CA SER A 71 10.92 30.72 16.12
C SER A 71 10.40 30.40 14.73
N HIS A 72 10.52 31.40 13.86
CA HIS A 72 10.23 31.27 12.44
C HIS A 72 11.33 31.95 11.64
N THR A 73 11.93 31.24 10.70
CA THR A 73 12.93 31.78 9.78
C THR A 73 12.54 31.43 8.35
N TYR A 74 12.58 32.44 7.47
CA TYR A 74 12.36 32.27 6.05
C TYR A 74 13.69 32.40 5.32
N GLU A 75 14.04 31.39 4.53
CA GLU A 75 15.25 31.38 3.74
C GLU A 75 14.95 31.00 2.30
N GLU A 76 15.77 31.53 1.40
CA GLU A 76 15.74 31.21 -0.02
C GLU A 76 17.09 30.67 -0.48
N GLY A 77 17.04 29.81 -1.49
CA GLY A 77 18.20 29.20 -2.11
C GLY A 77 18.50 27.79 -1.61
N LEU A 78 19.02 26.97 -2.53
CA LEU A 78 19.23 25.54 -2.32
C LEU A 78 20.23 25.22 -1.19
N ARG A 79 21.19 26.11 -0.93
CA ARG A 79 22.24 25.90 0.08
C ARG A 79 21.81 26.26 1.51
N ASN A 80 20.83 27.16 1.64
CA ASN A 80 20.37 27.65 2.94
C ASN A 80 19.22 26.76 3.49
N CYS A 81 18.43 26.19 2.58
CA CYS A 81 17.33 25.29 2.90
C CYS A 81 17.78 23.84 3.16
N SER A 82 18.42 23.58 4.31
CA SER A 82 18.73 22.22 4.76
C SER A 82 17.47 21.41 5.15
N TRP A 83 16.45 22.09 5.66
CA TRP A 83 15.14 21.52 5.96
C TRP A 83 14.06 22.61 5.84
N SER A 84 12.79 22.19 5.72
CA SER A 84 11.63 23.07 5.68
C SER A 84 10.46 22.43 6.43
N SER A 85 9.71 23.23 7.18
CA SER A 85 8.46 22.83 7.83
C SER A 85 7.36 22.48 6.83
N CYS A 86 7.40 23.08 5.65
CA CYS A 86 6.45 22.83 4.58
C CYS A 86 7.16 22.93 3.22
N ARG A 87 6.83 22.01 2.31
CA ARG A 87 7.30 22.01 0.93
C ARG A 87 6.16 21.75 -0.06
N GLU A 88 6.03 22.62 -1.04
CA GLU A 88 5.12 22.44 -2.18
C GLU A 88 5.78 21.50 -3.20
N GLY A 89 5.33 20.25 -3.19
CA GLY A 89 5.83 19.14 -3.98
C GLY A 89 6.93 18.34 -3.27
N CYS A 90 6.73 17.03 -3.20
CA CYS A 90 7.67 16.13 -2.53
C CYS A 90 8.91 15.82 -3.39
N THR A 91 8.77 15.92 -4.71
CA THR A 91 9.83 15.62 -5.69
C THR A 91 10.62 16.86 -6.15
N THR A 92 10.13 18.08 -5.89
CA THR A 92 10.64 19.34 -6.44
C THR A 92 11.57 20.05 -5.47
N ALA A 93 12.81 20.36 -5.87
CA ALA A 93 13.78 20.95 -4.94
C ALA A 93 13.25 22.23 -4.24
N ALA A 94 13.43 22.32 -2.92
CA ALA A 94 12.93 23.45 -2.15
C ALA A 94 13.85 24.67 -2.36
N LEU A 95 13.36 25.67 -3.10
CA LEU A 95 14.06 26.96 -3.27
C LEU A 95 13.68 27.99 -2.21
N ARG A 96 12.53 27.77 -1.54
CA ARG A 96 12.00 28.62 -0.47
C ARG A 96 11.63 27.71 0.68
N CYS A 97 12.14 27.98 1.87
CA CYS A 97 11.86 27.18 3.05
C CYS A 97 11.43 28.05 4.22
N HIS A 98 10.38 27.59 4.90
CA HIS A 98 9.96 28.14 6.18
C HIS A 98 10.42 27.17 7.26
N LYS A 99 11.28 27.62 8.16
CA LYS A 99 11.77 26.86 9.30
C LYS A 99 11.01 27.32 10.52
N ILE A 100 10.12 26.48 11.04
CA ILE A 100 9.34 26.76 12.24
C ILE A 100 9.79 25.78 13.32
N LEU A 101 10.30 26.32 14.42
CA LEU A 101 10.61 25.54 15.61
C LEU A 101 9.52 25.73 16.64
N VAL A 102 9.20 24.65 17.35
CA VAL A 102 8.13 24.61 18.33
C VAL A 102 8.56 23.93 19.61
N ASN A 103 7.96 24.36 20.71
CA ASN A 103 8.02 23.66 21.98
C ASN A 103 6.67 23.00 22.22
N TYR A 104 6.68 21.75 22.67
CA TYR A 104 5.45 21.02 22.95
C TYR A 104 5.41 20.47 24.35
N THR A 105 4.19 20.27 24.83
CA THR A 105 3.90 19.51 26.04
C THR A 105 3.07 18.30 25.68
N ARG A 106 3.05 17.27 26.54
CA ARG A 106 2.18 16.09 26.38
C ARG A 106 0.76 16.34 26.86
N VAL A 107 0.43 17.58 27.26
CA VAL A 107 -0.91 17.98 27.68
C VAL A 107 -1.82 18.10 26.46
N PRO A 108 -2.98 17.42 26.44
CA PRO A 108 -3.95 17.52 25.35
C PRO A 108 -4.38 18.97 25.09
N PHE A 109 -4.48 19.36 23.82
CA PHE A 109 -4.87 20.74 23.45
C PHE A 109 -6.27 21.11 23.95
N SER A 110 -7.18 20.14 24.09
CA SER A 110 -8.52 20.33 24.66
C SER A 110 -8.51 20.87 26.09
N GLU A 111 -7.46 20.57 26.86
CA GLU A 111 -7.32 21.01 28.25
C GLU A 111 -6.54 22.32 28.38
N TRP A 112 -6.00 22.85 27.28
CA TRP A 112 -5.13 24.02 27.29
C TRP A 112 -5.85 25.31 27.67
N GLY A 113 -7.14 25.46 27.36
CA GLY A 113 -7.91 26.69 27.62
C GLY A 113 -7.90 27.17 29.07
N ASN A 114 -7.52 26.30 30.02
CA ASN A 114 -7.41 26.60 31.45
C ASN A 114 -5.99 26.98 31.91
N ARG A 115 -4.99 26.97 31.03
CA ARG A 115 -3.57 27.22 31.34
C ARG A 115 -3.06 28.48 30.61
N SER A 116 -2.16 29.22 31.25
CA SER A 116 -1.43 30.33 30.63
C SER A 116 -0.09 29.85 30.06
N THR A 117 0.36 30.45 28.96
CA THR A 117 1.62 30.10 28.27
C THR A 117 2.88 30.47 29.06
N ASP A 118 2.77 31.39 30.04
CA ASP A 118 3.92 32.04 30.67
C ASP A 118 4.67 31.16 31.69
N ASN A 119 4.02 30.14 32.26
CA ASN A 119 4.58 29.30 33.34
C ASN A 119 4.54 27.79 33.03
N VAL A 120 4.63 27.43 31.76
CA VAL A 120 4.55 26.03 31.33
C VAL A 120 5.94 25.43 31.22
N ALA A 121 6.15 24.33 31.93
CA ALA A 121 7.30 23.46 31.71
C ALA A 121 7.09 22.70 30.40
N TRP A 122 7.90 23.01 29.38
CA TRP A 122 7.88 22.32 28.10
C TRP A 122 8.55 20.96 28.23
N ASP A 123 7.91 19.91 27.73
CA ASP A 123 8.49 18.56 27.76
C ASP A 123 9.67 18.45 26.81
N VAL A 124 9.53 19.03 25.61
CA VAL A 124 10.59 19.10 24.60
C VAL A 124 10.51 20.45 23.90
N GLY A 125 11.67 21.09 23.72
CA GLY A 125 11.81 22.37 23.05
C GLY A 125 12.60 22.30 21.74
N ASP A 126 12.50 23.36 20.94
CA ASP A 126 13.22 23.58 19.69
C ASP A 126 13.08 22.42 18.68
N THR A 127 11.89 21.84 18.63
CA THR A 127 11.59 20.72 17.73
C THR A 127 11.14 21.21 16.36
N LYS A 128 11.46 20.45 15.32
CA LYS A 128 11.09 20.79 13.95
C LYS A 128 9.60 20.54 13.76
N PHE A 129 8.87 21.59 13.37
CA PHE A 129 7.46 21.47 13.08
C PHE A 129 7.22 21.24 11.60
N TYR A 130 6.48 20.20 11.24
CA TYR A 130 6.16 19.84 9.86
C TYR A 130 4.67 19.90 9.59
N VAL A 131 4.28 20.20 8.34
CA VAL A 131 2.88 20.21 7.91
C VAL A 131 2.21 18.83 8.02
N ASN A 132 2.97 17.78 7.76
CA ASN A 132 2.61 16.37 7.86
C ASN A 132 3.87 15.52 8.11
N THR A 133 3.73 14.21 8.18
CA THR A 133 4.84 13.26 8.38
C THR A 133 5.93 13.35 7.29
N GLU A 134 5.54 13.62 6.05
CA GLU A 134 6.46 13.76 4.90
C GLU A 134 7.10 15.16 4.80
N GLY A 135 6.59 16.15 5.55
CA GLY A 135 6.99 17.56 5.44
C GLY A 135 6.65 18.25 4.12
N CYS A 136 5.89 17.60 3.23
CA CYS A 136 5.59 18.08 1.88
C CYS A 136 4.17 17.71 1.42
N GLY A 137 3.69 18.42 0.40
CA GLY A 137 2.47 18.05 -0.30
C GLY A 137 2.17 18.95 -1.48
N TYR A 138 1.06 18.68 -2.16
CA TYR A 138 0.68 19.41 -3.38
C TYR A 138 -0.58 20.28 -3.13
N PRO A 139 -0.66 21.49 -3.71
CA PRO A 139 -1.87 22.30 -3.70
C PRO A 139 -3.06 21.55 -4.32
N PRO A 140 -4.30 21.68 -3.82
CA PRO A 140 -4.72 22.60 -2.75
C PRO A 140 -4.58 22.06 -1.32
N ARG A 141 -4.09 20.82 -1.14
CA ARG A 141 -4.02 20.19 0.20
C ARG A 141 -2.95 20.83 1.08
N VAL A 142 -1.85 21.28 0.48
CA VAL A 142 -0.73 21.93 1.15
C VAL A 142 -0.43 23.26 0.46
N ASN A 143 -0.41 24.34 1.23
CA ASN A 143 -0.01 25.68 0.82
C ASN A 143 0.95 26.24 1.87
N CYS A 144 2.23 26.38 1.51
CA CYS A 144 3.25 26.72 2.50
C CYS A 144 3.21 28.18 2.92
N SER A 145 2.72 29.06 2.04
CA SER A 145 2.55 30.47 2.36
C SER A 145 1.45 30.67 3.41
N GLU A 146 0.38 29.88 3.33
CA GLU A 146 -0.72 29.90 4.30
C GLU A 146 -0.31 29.23 5.62
N PHE A 147 0.32 28.07 5.54
CA PHE A 147 0.86 27.35 6.69
C PHE A 147 1.82 28.21 7.52
N ALA A 148 2.75 28.91 6.85
CA ALA A 148 3.69 29.79 7.53
C ALA A 148 3.00 31.00 8.17
N LYS A 149 1.90 31.50 7.60
CA LYS A 149 1.10 32.58 8.21
C LYS A 149 0.32 32.10 9.43
N GLU A 150 -0.19 30.88 9.40
CA GLU A 150 -0.96 30.29 10.49
C GLU A 150 -0.09 30.02 11.72
N PHE A 151 1.05 29.36 11.54
CA PHE A 151 1.89 28.90 12.64
C PHE A 151 3.15 29.74 12.89
N GLY A 152 3.53 30.58 11.93
CA GLY A 152 4.69 31.47 12.00
C GLY A 152 4.32 32.96 12.05
N TYR A 153 5.30 33.81 11.73
CA TYR A 153 5.18 35.27 11.69
C TYR A 153 4.51 35.91 12.94
N LYS A 154 3.25 36.32 12.81
CA LYS A 154 2.48 37.04 13.84
C LYS A 154 1.80 36.12 14.86
N ASN A 155 1.84 34.82 14.62
CA ASN A 155 1.24 33.79 15.47
C ASN A 155 2.27 33.03 16.30
N LEU A 156 3.51 33.55 16.39
CA LEU A 156 4.50 33.07 17.35
C LEU A 156 3.96 33.11 18.78
N MET A 157 4.39 32.13 19.59
CA MET A 157 3.99 31.95 20.99
C MET A 157 2.49 31.68 21.22
N LYS A 158 1.69 31.47 20.16
CA LYS A 158 0.30 31.06 20.31
C LYS A 158 0.20 29.53 20.41
N PRO A 159 -0.59 29.00 21.36
CA PRO A 159 -0.80 27.57 21.50
C PRO A 159 -1.69 27.02 20.38
N PHE A 160 -1.32 25.88 19.82
CA PHE A 160 -2.06 25.18 18.78
C PHE A 160 -1.94 23.66 18.92
N PRO A 161 -2.88 22.88 18.35
CA PRO A 161 -2.83 21.43 18.39
C PRO A 161 -1.75 20.88 17.46
N CYS A 162 -0.97 19.91 17.95
CA CYS A 162 0.06 19.22 17.19
C CYS A 162 0.16 17.75 17.63
N TYR A 163 0.81 16.93 16.80
CA TYR A 163 1.04 15.52 17.10
C TYR A 163 2.55 15.26 17.19
N TYR A 164 2.97 14.61 18.27
CA TYR A 164 4.37 14.24 18.47
C TYR A 164 4.57 12.75 18.19
N SER A 165 5.76 12.43 17.67
CA SER A 165 6.22 11.06 17.49
C SER A 165 6.86 10.56 18.78
N ARG A 166 6.53 9.33 19.17
CA ARG A 166 7.20 8.65 20.30
C ARG A 166 8.57 8.12 19.90
N THR A 167 8.76 7.81 18.62
CA THR A 167 10.01 7.30 18.04
C THR A 167 11.00 8.43 17.75
N TYR A 168 10.52 9.57 17.25
CA TYR A 168 11.32 10.72 16.80
C TYR A 168 10.95 12.00 17.58
N PRO A 169 11.54 12.22 18.78
CA PRO A 169 11.19 13.36 19.63
C PRO A 169 11.58 14.73 19.05
N GLU A 170 12.46 14.76 18.03
CA GLU A 170 12.95 15.97 17.37
C GLU A 170 11.98 16.57 16.36
N MET A 171 10.87 15.89 16.06
CA MET A 171 9.87 16.34 15.09
C MET A 171 8.44 16.26 15.63
N VAL A 172 7.61 17.20 15.18
CA VAL A 172 6.18 17.22 15.45
C VAL A 172 5.42 17.66 14.21
N VAL A 173 4.19 17.18 14.05
CA VAL A 173 3.39 17.39 12.84
C VAL A 173 2.08 18.11 13.14
N ALA A 174 1.65 18.97 12.21
CA ALA A 174 0.40 19.72 12.32
C ALA A 174 -0.83 18.84 12.10
N ARG A 175 -0.75 17.95 11.09
CA ARG A 175 -1.84 17.06 10.70
C ARG A 175 -1.36 15.63 10.69
N TYR A 176 -2.09 14.78 11.38
CA TYR A 176 -1.88 13.34 11.43
C TYR A 176 -3.21 12.62 11.13
N SER A 177 -3.21 11.73 10.14
CA SER A 177 -4.40 10.97 9.73
C SER A 177 -4.06 9.49 9.56
N TRP A 178 -4.04 8.73 10.66
CA TRP A 178 -3.73 7.30 10.61
C TRP A 178 -4.74 6.51 9.76
N GLU A 179 -6.04 6.72 9.98
CA GLU A 179 -7.09 5.90 9.37
C GLU A 179 -7.16 6.05 7.84
N GLU A 180 -7.01 7.28 7.35
CA GLU A 180 -7.06 7.56 5.91
C GLU A 180 -5.83 6.97 5.20
N ASN A 181 -4.64 7.15 5.78
CA ASN A 181 -3.40 6.57 5.25
C ASN A 181 -3.45 5.03 5.26
N LEU A 182 -3.94 4.43 6.35
CA LEU A 182 -4.12 2.97 6.46
C LEU A 182 -5.11 2.45 5.41
N ARG A 183 -6.26 3.13 5.23
CA ARG A 183 -7.28 2.72 4.25
C ARG A 183 -6.74 2.76 2.83
N HIS A 184 -6.03 3.82 2.45
CA HIS A 184 -5.43 3.93 1.12
C HIS A 184 -4.34 2.88 0.90
N LEU A 185 -3.49 2.64 1.91
CA LEU A 185 -2.49 1.57 1.90
C LEU A 185 -3.16 0.21 1.65
N ILE A 186 -4.12 -0.18 2.48
CA ILE A 186 -4.81 -1.48 2.38
C ILE A 186 -5.48 -1.64 1.01
N LEU A 187 -6.20 -0.63 0.53
CA LEU A 187 -6.86 -0.72 -0.78
C LEU A 187 -5.84 -0.86 -1.93
N SER A 188 -4.72 -0.12 -1.86
CA SER A 188 -3.67 -0.19 -2.87
C SER A 188 -2.94 -1.54 -2.91
N LEU A 189 -2.86 -2.23 -1.78
CA LEU A 189 -2.27 -3.56 -1.66
C LEU A 189 -3.27 -4.65 -2.07
N VAL A 190 -4.49 -4.61 -1.52
CA VAL A 190 -5.48 -5.69 -1.69
C VAL A 190 -6.02 -5.75 -3.11
N VAL A 191 -6.35 -4.61 -3.73
CA VAL A 191 -7.03 -4.60 -5.04
C VAL A 191 -6.19 -5.25 -6.14
N PRO A 192 -4.92 -4.88 -6.37
CA PRO A 192 -4.10 -5.53 -7.40
C PRO A 192 -3.85 -7.01 -7.12
N ASN A 193 -3.63 -7.38 -5.85
CA ASN A 193 -3.36 -8.77 -5.46
C ASN A 193 -4.59 -9.68 -5.65
N VAL A 194 -5.78 -9.20 -5.30
CA VAL A 194 -7.03 -9.95 -5.53
C VAL A 194 -7.32 -10.08 -7.02
N LEU A 195 -7.17 -9.01 -7.81
CA LEU A 195 -7.37 -9.07 -9.27
C LEU A 195 -6.38 -10.05 -9.93
N PHE A 196 -5.12 -10.04 -9.49
CA PHE A 196 -4.10 -10.97 -9.96
C PHE A 196 -4.47 -12.42 -9.61
N GLY A 197 -4.80 -12.69 -8.35
CA GLY A 197 -5.15 -14.02 -7.86
C GLY A 197 -6.39 -14.60 -8.55
N VAL A 198 -7.44 -13.79 -8.74
CA VAL A 198 -8.65 -14.20 -9.46
C VAL A 198 -8.33 -14.50 -10.93
N SER A 199 -7.55 -13.64 -11.58
CA SER A 199 -7.17 -13.82 -13.00
C SER A 199 -6.41 -15.13 -13.22
N ILE A 200 -5.40 -15.40 -12.40
CA ILE A 200 -4.62 -16.65 -12.48
C ILE A 200 -5.45 -17.86 -12.07
N GLY A 201 -6.31 -17.74 -11.05
CA GLY A 201 -7.16 -18.82 -10.59
C GLY A 201 -8.10 -19.33 -11.69
N VAL A 202 -8.76 -18.41 -12.41
CA VAL A 202 -9.66 -18.76 -13.52
C VAL A 202 -8.88 -19.37 -14.70
N LEU A 203 -7.74 -18.79 -15.08
CA LEU A 203 -6.89 -19.33 -16.15
C LEU A 203 -6.38 -20.73 -15.83
N SER A 204 -5.91 -20.94 -14.60
CA SER A 204 -5.44 -22.24 -14.13
C SER A 204 -6.56 -23.27 -14.15
N TYR A 205 -7.78 -22.89 -13.75
CA TYR A 205 -8.94 -23.77 -13.81
C TYR A 205 -9.31 -24.18 -15.25
N TRP A 206 -9.24 -23.26 -16.22
CA TRP A 206 -9.61 -23.55 -17.62
C TRP A 206 -8.53 -24.28 -18.42
N TYR A 207 -7.25 -23.95 -18.21
CA TYR A 207 -6.15 -24.44 -19.04
C TYR A 207 -5.30 -25.52 -18.37
N CYS A 208 -5.58 -25.92 -17.12
CA CYS A 208 -4.85 -26.99 -16.45
C CYS A 208 -5.63 -28.33 -16.49
N PRO A 209 -5.41 -29.20 -17.49
CA PRO A 209 -5.98 -30.56 -17.53
C PRO A 209 -5.42 -31.49 -16.44
N SER A 210 -4.26 -31.13 -15.87
CA SER A 210 -3.59 -31.89 -14.81
C SER A 210 -4.15 -31.58 -13.41
N CYS A 211 -4.71 -30.40 -13.17
CA CYS A 211 -5.31 -30.07 -11.87
C CYS A 211 -6.66 -30.77 -11.67
N SER A 212 -7.45 -30.93 -12.75
CA SER A 212 -8.66 -31.76 -12.71
C SER A 212 -8.34 -33.25 -12.50
N ARG A 213 -7.27 -33.78 -13.11
CA ARG A 213 -6.82 -35.17 -12.91
C ARG A 213 -6.12 -35.41 -11.57
N ALA A 214 -5.32 -34.47 -11.07
CA ALA A 214 -4.60 -34.58 -9.80
C ALA A 214 -5.54 -34.47 -8.58
N CYS A 215 -6.55 -33.59 -8.62
CA CYS A 215 -7.62 -33.58 -7.61
C CYS A 215 -8.47 -34.86 -7.65
N ASN A 216 -8.78 -35.39 -8.84
CA ASN A 216 -9.48 -36.68 -8.95
C ASN A 216 -8.64 -37.88 -8.47
N ARG A 217 -7.31 -37.82 -8.63
CA ARG A 217 -6.39 -38.89 -8.20
C ARG A 217 -6.31 -38.98 -6.67
N LYS A 218 -6.37 -37.83 -5.96
CA LYS A 218 -6.49 -37.81 -4.49
C LYS A 218 -7.76 -38.51 -3.99
N SER A 219 -8.87 -38.39 -4.74
CA SER A 219 -10.15 -39.05 -4.40
C SER A 219 -10.17 -40.57 -4.67
N TYR A 220 -9.28 -41.10 -5.52
CA TYR A 220 -9.19 -42.54 -5.79
C TYR A 220 -8.24 -43.27 -4.85
N ALA A 221 -7.20 -42.59 -4.34
CA ALA A 221 -6.25 -43.16 -3.39
C ALA A 221 -6.90 -43.49 -2.02
N ASP A 222 -7.95 -42.77 -1.62
CA ASP A 222 -8.73 -43.10 -0.40
C ASP A 222 -9.65 -44.32 -0.57
N LYS A 223 -9.85 -44.82 -1.81
CA LYS A 223 -10.83 -45.88 -2.08
C LYS A 223 -10.25 -47.30 -2.13
N TYR A 224 -8.93 -47.44 -2.08
CA TYR A 224 -8.24 -48.73 -1.99
C TYR A 224 -6.99 -48.59 -1.09
N PRO A 225 -7.05 -48.97 0.19
CA PRO A 225 -5.84 -49.18 0.96
C PRO A 225 -5.03 -50.33 0.32
N PRO A 226 -3.71 -50.20 0.14
CA PRO A 226 -2.89 -51.28 -0.40
C PRO A 226 -2.88 -52.43 0.61
N LYS A 227 -3.15 -53.64 0.15
CA LYS A 227 -2.85 -54.85 0.91
C LYS A 227 -1.34 -55.01 0.92
N GLU A 228 -0.76 -55.02 2.11
CA GLU A 228 0.57 -55.55 2.40
C GLU A 228 0.63 -57.02 1.94
N ASP A 229 1.78 -57.45 1.41
CA ASP A 229 2.35 -58.82 1.33
C ASP A 229 3.58 -58.71 0.38
N GLU A 230 4.80 -58.43 0.89
CA GLU A 230 5.87 -59.36 1.31
C GLU A 230 6.77 -59.94 0.17
N HIS A 231 8.06 -59.54 0.19
CA HIS A 231 9.33 -60.20 -0.19
C HIS A 231 9.54 -60.80 -1.61
N GLU A 232 10.54 -60.31 -2.37
CA GLU A 232 11.87 -60.92 -2.69
C GLU A 232 11.75 -62.16 -3.61
N ASP A 233 12.40 -62.22 -4.78
CA ASP A 233 13.84 -62.48 -4.92
C ASP A 233 14.44 -61.97 -6.26
N GLU A 234 15.74 -61.68 -6.19
CA GLU A 234 16.70 -61.45 -7.27
C GLU A 234 16.91 -62.69 -8.15
N ASP A 235 17.35 -62.50 -9.40
CA ASP A 235 18.34 -63.39 -10.03
C ASP A 235 19.02 -62.71 -11.24
N ASP A 236 20.35 -62.84 -11.25
CA ASP A 236 21.37 -62.16 -12.04
C ASP A 236 21.76 -62.92 -13.35
N TYR A 237 22.66 -62.30 -14.15
CA TYR A 237 23.58 -62.86 -15.18
C TYR A 237 23.12 -63.08 -16.65
N TYR A 238 23.90 -62.86 -17.75
CA TYR A 238 25.34 -62.59 -18.04
C TYR A 238 25.52 -61.95 -19.47
N GLU A 239 26.57 -61.10 -19.63
CA GLU A 239 27.57 -60.89 -20.75
C GLU A 239 27.16 -60.67 -22.24
N GLU A 240 27.56 -59.53 -22.86
CA GLU A 240 28.74 -59.30 -23.78
C GLU A 240 28.50 -59.88 -25.21
N GLU A 241 28.83 -59.29 -26.38
CA GLU A 241 29.68 -58.19 -26.84
C GLU A 241 29.40 -58.05 -28.37
N GLU A 242 29.42 -56.84 -28.98
CA GLU A 242 30.08 -56.62 -30.30
C GLU A 242 30.16 -55.12 -30.68
N TYR A 243 31.41 -54.69 -30.88
CA TYR A 243 32.00 -53.45 -31.44
C TYR A 243 32.16 -52.20 -30.55
#